data_AF-A0A919LAK5-F1
#
_entry.id   AF-A0A919LAK5-F1
#
_cell.length_a   1.000
_cell.length_b   1.000
_cell.length_c   1.000
_cell.angle_alpha   90.00
_cell.angle_beta   90.00
_cell.angle_gamma   90.00
#
_symmetry.space_group_name_H-M   'P 1'
#
loop_
_entity.id
_entity.type
_entity.pdbx_description
1 polymer ?
#
loop_
_entity_poly.entity_id
_entity_poly.type
_entity_poly.pdbx_seq_one_letter_code
_entity_poly.pdbx_strand_id
1 'polypeptide(L)'
;MPGIGVRYDLTTREQRRLSVVAHRGGTRTLSAYREHDPDACDLSVRLTSGEAATLVDALMPAHHSPNLLSTTDLGLVAERIELSATSHWNGRLLGEARMRTETGMSIVVVLRRAEAIPSPAPDFRPG
;
A
#
# COMPACT_ATOMS: atom_id res chain seq x y z
N MET A 1 -0.68 -1.59 31.59
CA MET A 1 -0.35 -0.36 30.84
C MET A 1 -0.39 -0.71 29.35
N PRO A 2 -1.33 -0.19 28.54
CA PRO A 2 -1.48 -0.65 27.16
C PRO A 2 -0.38 -0.05 26.28
N GLY A 3 0.24 -0.92 25.49
CA GLY A 3 1.48 -0.69 24.77
C GLY A 3 1.43 0.40 23.71
N ILE A 4 2.60 1.01 23.51
CA ILE A 4 2.92 2.11 22.61
C ILE A 4 2.51 1.75 21.18
N GLY A 5 1.32 2.20 20.77
CA GLY A 5 0.88 2.24 19.38
C GLY A 5 1.25 3.57 18.73
N VAL A 6 1.17 3.65 17.40
CA VAL A 6 1.31 4.94 16.68
C VAL A 6 -0.05 5.60 16.61
N ARG A 7 -0.12 6.87 17.00
CA ARG A 7 -1.34 7.68 16.90
C ARG A 7 -1.26 8.60 15.69
N TYR A 8 -2.32 8.62 14.91
CA TYR A 8 -2.53 9.54 13.80
C TYR A 8 -3.73 10.41 14.15
N ASP A 9 -3.58 11.73 14.03
CA ASP A 9 -4.66 12.69 14.27
C ASP A 9 -4.97 13.47 12.99
N LEU A 10 -6.25 13.71 12.75
CA LEU A 10 -6.77 14.49 11.63
C LEU A 10 -7.80 15.48 12.16
N THR A 11 -7.63 16.75 11.82
CA THR A 11 -8.69 17.75 11.97
C THR A 11 -9.31 18.01 10.60
N THR A 12 -10.61 17.79 10.49
CA THR A 12 -11.36 18.03 9.25
C THR A 12 -11.56 19.53 9.00
N ARG A 13 -12.02 19.90 7.80
CA ARG A 13 -12.36 21.30 7.48
C ARG A 13 -13.48 21.86 8.37
N GLU A 14 -14.38 20.99 8.83
CA GLU A 14 -15.45 21.32 9.78
C GLU A 14 -14.98 21.30 11.26
N GLN A 15 -13.67 21.37 11.51
CA GLN A 15 -13.08 21.36 12.87
C GLN A 15 -13.40 20.11 13.72
N ARG A 16 -13.93 19.05 13.11
CA ARG A 16 -14.05 17.74 13.79
C ARG A 16 -12.68 17.08 13.88
N ARG A 17 -12.36 16.54 15.06
CA ARG A 17 -11.14 15.78 15.32
C ARG A 17 -11.40 14.29 15.18
N LEU A 18 -10.52 13.62 14.47
CA LEU A 18 -10.48 12.17 14.28
C LEU A 18 -9.11 11.67 14.73
N SER A 19 -9.05 10.53 15.42
CA SER A 19 -7.80 9.87 15.78
C SER A 19 -7.83 8.39 15.44
N VAL A 20 -6.70 7.87 14.98
CA VAL A 20 -6.48 6.44 14.78
C VAL A 20 -5.26 6.02 15.59
N VAL A 21 -5.43 5.07 16.50
CA VAL A 21 -4.33 4.46 17.24
C VAL A 21 -4.09 3.05 16.69
N ALA A 22 -2.92 2.86 16.06
CA ALA A 22 -2.46 1.56 15.59
C ALA A 22 -1.65 0.88 16.69
N HIS A 23 -2.24 -0.13 17.35
CA HIS A 23 -1.58 -0.87 18.42
C HIS A 23 -0.62 -1.92 17.84
N ARG A 24 0.47 -2.22 18.54
CA ARG A 24 1.45 -3.26 18.09
C ARG A 24 0.85 -4.66 17.93
N GLY A 25 -0.25 -4.95 18.62
CA GLY A 25 -0.99 -6.22 18.50
C GLY A 25 -1.84 -6.33 17.23
N GLY A 26 -1.75 -5.37 16.30
CA GLY A 26 -2.51 -5.37 15.05
C GLY A 26 -3.94 -4.84 15.19
N THR A 27 -4.46 -4.60 16.39
CA THR A 27 -5.76 -3.91 16.52
C THR A 27 -5.61 -2.41 16.28
N ARG A 28 -6.65 -1.79 15.74
CA ARG A 28 -6.72 -0.34 15.54
C ARG A 28 -7.85 0.25 16.39
N THR A 29 -7.73 1.49 16.80
CA THR A 29 -8.82 2.22 17.48
C THR A 29 -9.09 3.50 16.72
N LEU A 30 -10.29 3.62 16.14
CA LEU A 30 -10.77 4.84 15.49
C LEU A 30 -11.61 5.62 16.50
N SER A 31 -11.28 6.89 16.72
CA SER A 31 -12.06 7.77 17.59
C SER A 31 -12.44 9.06 16.88
N ALA A 32 -13.66 9.54 17.13
CA ALA A 32 -14.15 10.84 16.70
C ALA A 32 -14.53 11.68 17.92
N TYR A 33 -14.20 12.97 17.88
CA TYR A 33 -14.44 13.91 18.98
C TYR A 33 -15.34 15.05 18.50
N ARG A 34 -16.12 15.61 19.44
CA ARG A 34 -16.96 16.77 19.15
C ARG A 34 -16.11 18.04 19.03
N GLU A 35 -16.59 18.98 18.22
CA GLU A 35 -15.94 20.27 18.00
C GLU A 35 -15.84 21.11 19.29
N HIS A 36 -16.85 21.02 20.16
CA HIS A 36 -16.96 21.84 21.36
C HIS A 36 -16.48 21.15 22.65
N ASP A 37 -16.01 19.90 22.56
CA ASP A 37 -15.40 19.19 23.68
C ASP A 37 -14.42 18.12 23.14
N PRO A 38 -13.12 18.42 23.07
CA PRO A 38 -12.10 17.50 22.56
C PRO A 38 -11.85 16.31 23.50
N ASP A 39 -12.41 16.31 24.71
CA ASP A 39 -12.34 15.20 25.66
C ASP A 39 -13.60 14.30 25.59
N ALA A 40 -14.72 14.82 25.08
CA ALA A 40 -15.91 14.02 24.77
C ALA A 40 -15.73 13.24 23.45
N CYS A 41 -15.30 11.99 23.60
CA CYS A 41 -15.30 11.03 22.50
C CYS A 41 -16.74 10.65 22.12
N ASP A 42 -17.18 11.10 20.95
CA ASP A 42 -18.54 10.82 20.44
C ASP A 42 -18.66 9.39 19.88
N LEU A 43 -17.53 8.85 19.41
CA LEU A 43 -17.43 7.51 18.87
C LEU A 43 -16.02 6.99 19.11
N SER A 44 -15.89 5.81 19.73
CA SER A 44 -14.64 5.06 19.78
C SER A 44 -14.91 3.62 19.40
N VAL A 45 -14.26 3.14 18.34
CA VAL A 45 -14.43 1.79 17.82
C VAL A 45 -13.08 1.10 17.78
N ARG A 46 -13.01 -0.08 18.40
CA ARG A 46 -11.87 -0.99 18.23
C ARG A 46 -12.12 -1.86 17.02
N LEU A 47 -11.14 -1.88 16.13
CA LEU A 47 -11.16 -2.60 14.88
C LEU A 47 -10.09 -3.69 14.93
N THR A 48 -10.46 -4.88 14.46
CA THR A 48 -9.50 -5.91 14.07
C THR A 48 -8.70 -5.45 12.86
N SER A 49 -7.64 -6.21 12.53
CA SER A 49 -6.86 -5.96 11.31
C SER A 49 -7.70 -6.03 10.04
N GLY A 50 -8.62 -6.99 9.95
CA GLY A 50 -9.49 -7.17 8.78
C GLY A 50 -10.49 -6.04 8.63
N GLU A 51 -11.19 -5.66 9.71
CA GLU A 51 -12.16 -4.55 9.67
C GLU A 51 -11.50 -3.21 9.34
N ALA A 52 -10.29 -2.97 9.88
CA ALA A 52 -9.52 -1.78 9.55
C ALA A 52 -9.14 -1.76 8.06
N ALA A 53 -8.76 -2.90 7.48
CA ALA A 53 -8.47 -3.00 6.04
C ALA A 53 -9.73 -2.67 5.21
N THR A 54 -10.89 -3.24 5.55
CA THR A 54 -12.16 -2.94 4.88
C THR A 54 -12.52 -1.45 4.94
N LEU A 55 -12.23 -0.77 6.05
CA LEU A 55 -12.43 0.68 6.17
C LEU A 55 -11.46 1.48 5.30
N VAL A 56 -10.19 1.07 5.21
CA VAL A 56 -9.22 1.71 4.29
C VAL A 56 -9.73 1.57 2.85
N ASP A 57 -10.19 0.39 2.45
CA ASP A 57 -10.75 0.14 1.12
C ASP A 57 -12.02 0.96 0.86
N ALA A 58 -12.80 1.31 1.88
CA ALA A 58 -14.00 2.14 1.73
C ALA A 58 -13.69 3.65 1.69
N LEU A 59 -12.69 4.10 2.47
CA LEU A 59 -12.29 5.51 2.58
C LEU A 59 -11.40 5.96 1.43
N MET A 60 -10.52 5.07 1.03
CA MET A 60 -9.76 5.15 -0.19
C MET A 60 -10.21 3.95 -1.02
N PRO A 61 -11.42 4.00 -1.62
CA PRO A 61 -11.82 3.04 -2.63
C PRO A 61 -10.88 3.23 -3.79
N ALA A 62 -9.75 2.57 -3.67
CA ALA A 62 -8.90 2.35 -4.77
C ALA A 62 -9.80 1.58 -5.76
N HIS A 63 -9.77 2.00 -7.03
CA HIS A 63 -9.35 0.97 -7.97
C HIS A 63 -8.06 0.42 -7.34
N HIS A 64 -8.13 -0.66 -6.56
CA HIS A 64 -6.95 -1.42 -6.21
C HIS A 64 -6.37 -1.72 -7.59
N SER A 65 -5.41 -0.91 -8.03
CA SER A 65 -4.53 -1.39 -9.07
C SER A 65 -3.92 -2.61 -8.37
N PRO A 66 -4.02 -3.81 -8.95
CA PRO A 66 -3.46 -5.04 -8.37
C PRO A 66 -1.91 -5.02 -8.32
N ASN A 67 -1.33 -3.85 -8.10
CA ASN A 67 -0.02 -3.39 -8.53
C ASN A 67 0.89 -3.02 -7.36
N LEU A 68 0.40 -3.03 -6.10
CA LEU A 68 1.20 -2.69 -4.94
C LEU A 68 1.22 -3.87 -3.96
N LEU A 69 2.32 -4.62 -3.98
CA LEU A 69 2.62 -5.63 -2.97
C LEU A 69 3.45 -4.95 -1.88
N SER A 70 2.78 -4.36 -0.89
CA SER A 70 3.47 -3.80 0.27
C SER A 70 3.84 -4.91 1.25
N THR A 71 5.12 -5.31 1.27
CA THR A 71 5.72 -6.08 2.36
C THR A 71 6.43 -5.11 3.31
N THR A 72 5.65 -4.23 3.95
CA THR A 72 6.15 -3.11 4.77
C THR A 72 7.07 -3.54 5.91
N ASP A 73 6.89 -4.77 6.44
CA ASP A 73 7.73 -5.33 7.51
C ASP A 73 9.15 -5.72 7.05
N LEU A 74 9.40 -5.81 5.74
CA LEU A 74 10.70 -6.17 5.17
C LEU A 74 11.43 -4.97 4.53
N GLY A 75 10.86 -3.76 4.59
CA GLY A 75 11.43 -2.57 3.94
C GLY A 75 11.46 -2.66 2.41
N LEU A 76 10.66 -3.54 1.81
CA LEU A 76 10.58 -3.75 0.37
C LEU A 76 9.32 -3.10 -0.19
N VAL A 77 9.49 -2.35 -1.28
CA VAL A 77 8.40 -1.79 -2.08
C VAL A 77 8.43 -2.50 -3.43
N ALA A 78 7.32 -3.16 -3.78
CA ALA A 78 7.12 -3.76 -5.09
C ALA A 78 5.99 -3.04 -5.81
N GLU A 79 6.32 -2.51 -6.98
CA GLU A 79 5.40 -1.79 -7.85
C GLU A 79 5.26 -2.54 -9.17
N ARG A 80 4.03 -2.72 -9.65
CA ARG A 80 3.77 -3.18 -11.02
C ARG A 80 3.71 -1.99 -11.96
N ILE A 81 4.60 -2.00 -12.93
CA ILE A 81 4.66 -1.01 -14.00
C ILE A 81 4.04 -1.63 -15.25
N GLU A 82 3.02 -0.99 -15.81
CA GLU A 82 2.45 -1.38 -17.09
C GLU A 82 3.35 -0.91 -18.24
N LEU A 83 3.72 -1.84 -19.12
CA LEU A 83 4.50 -1.53 -20.32
C LEU A 83 3.54 -1.34 -21.49
N SER A 84 3.46 -0.10 -21.99
CA SER A 84 2.68 0.19 -23.19
C SER A 84 3.33 -0.42 -24.44
N ALA A 85 2.53 -0.64 -25.48
CA ALA A 85 3.03 -1.11 -26.78
C ALA A 85 4.02 -0.13 -27.43
N THR A 86 3.98 1.15 -27.06
CA THR A 86 4.90 2.20 -27.52
C THR A 86 6.10 2.40 -26.61
N SER A 87 6.21 1.63 -25.52
CA SER A 87 7.34 1.72 -24.60
C SER A 87 8.63 1.42 -25.32
N HIS A 88 9.67 2.21 -25.03
CA HIS A 88 11.04 1.98 -25.49
C HIS A 88 11.56 0.58 -25.13
N TRP A 89 11.05 -0.02 -24.05
CA TRP A 89 11.44 -1.35 -23.60
C TRP A 89 10.64 -2.48 -24.26
N ASN A 90 9.62 -2.17 -25.05
CA ASN A 90 8.85 -3.16 -25.78
C ASN A 90 9.73 -3.84 -26.85
N GLY A 91 9.75 -5.17 -26.86
CA GLY A 91 10.53 -6.02 -27.77
C GLY A 91 12.03 -6.15 -27.45
N ARG A 92 12.56 -5.43 -26.46
CA ARG A 92 13.98 -5.47 -26.06
C ARG A 92 14.23 -6.55 -25.01
N LEU A 93 15.48 -7.04 -24.89
CA LEU A 93 15.80 -8.01 -23.85
C LEU A 93 15.80 -7.33 -22.47
N LEU A 94 15.30 -8.04 -21.46
CA LEU A 94 15.26 -7.55 -20.08
C LEU A 94 16.66 -7.20 -19.55
N GLY A 95 17.66 -7.98 -19.96
CA GLY A 95 19.07 -7.74 -19.62
C GLY A 95 19.63 -6.44 -20.19
N GLU A 96 19.05 -5.89 -21.26
CA GLU A 96 19.47 -4.59 -21.81
C GLU A 96 19.09 -3.43 -20.88
N ALA A 97 18.03 -3.60 -20.08
CA ALA A 97 17.62 -2.59 -19.11
C ALA A 97 18.56 -2.48 -17.92
N ARG A 98 19.39 -3.51 -17.67
CA ARG A 98 20.38 -3.54 -16.58
C ARG A 98 19.82 -3.11 -15.22
N MET A 99 18.52 -3.33 -15.00
CA MET A 99 17.76 -2.80 -13.85
C MET A 99 18.46 -3.06 -12.52
N ARG A 100 18.85 -4.31 -12.25
CA ARG A 100 19.52 -4.67 -11.00
C ARG A 100 20.86 -3.98 -10.82
N THR A 101 21.65 -3.87 -11.88
CA THR A 101 23.00 -3.31 -11.82
C THR A 101 23.02 -1.79 -11.81
N GLU A 102 22.07 -1.12 -12.48
CA GLU A 102 22.04 0.34 -12.58
C GLU A 102 21.15 1.00 -11.54
N THR A 103 20.07 0.34 -11.11
CA THR A 103 19.07 0.93 -10.20
C THR A 103 18.92 0.18 -8.87
N GLY A 104 19.48 -1.03 -8.76
CA GLY A 104 19.25 -1.92 -7.62
C GLY A 104 17.87 -2.60 -7.61
N MET A 105 16.97 -2.26 -8.56
CA MET A 105 15.65 -2.85 -8.67
C MET A 105 15.71 -4.26 -9.28
N SER A 106 14.82 -5.14 -8.82
CA SER A 106 14.68 -6.50 -9.35
C SER A 106 13.30 -6.72 -9.94
N ILE A 107 13.24 -7.39 -11.08
CA ILE A 107 11.99 -7.80 -11.72
C ILE A 107 11.69 -9.21 -11.26
N VAL A 108 10.69 -9.35 -10.40
CA VAL A 108 10.34 -10.62 -9.74
C VAL A 108 9.33 -11.44 -10.54
N VAL A 109 8.51 -10.79 -11.37
CA VAL A 109 7.49 -11.44 -12.20
C VAL A 109 7.19 -10.57 -13.43
N VAL A 110 6.94 -11.20 -14.57
CA VAL A 110 6.30 -10.56 -15.72
C VAL A 110 4.93 -11.19 -15.95
N LEU A 111 3.91 -10.34 -16.10
CA LEU A 111 2.58 -10.76 -16.48
C LEU A 111 2.38 -10.49 -17.97
N ARG A 112 2.03 -11.53 -18.73
CA ARG A 112 1.76 -11.44 -20.16
C ARG A 112 0.47 -12.17 -20.45
N ARG A 113 -0.53 -11.45 -20.98
CA ARG A 113 -1.89 -11.98 -21.16
C ARG A 113 -2.43 -12.54 -19.83
N ALA A 114 -2.71 -13.84 -19.76
CA ALA A 114 -3.19 -14.54 -18.57
C ALA A 114 -2.10 -15.40 -17.88
N GLU A 115 -0.83 -15.23 -18.25
CA GLU A 115 0.28 -16.02 -17.74
C GLU A 115 1.23 -15.18 -16.88
N ALA A 116 1.67 -15.76 -15.76
CA ALA A 116 2.67 -15.19 -14.87
C ALA A 116 4.01 -15.91 -15.05
N ILE A 117 5.04 -15.16 -15.42
CA ILE A 117 6.41 -15.66 -15.62
C ILE A 117 7.25 -15.21 -14.42
N PRO A 118 7.46 -16.08 -13.41
CA PRO A 118 8.26 -15.74 -12.25
C PRO A 118 9.75 -15.69 -12.60
N SER A 119 10.48 -14.79 -11.93
CA SER A 119 11.94 -14.66 -12.06
C SER A 119 12.44 -14.70 -13.52
N PRO A 120 11.95 -13.79 -14.39
CA PRO A 120 12.29 -13.79 -15.81
C PRO A 120 13.81 -13.69 -16.01
N ALA A 121 14.34 -14.52 -16.90
CA ALA A 121 15.75 -14.50 -17.24
C ALA A 121 16.10 -13.25 -18.10
N PRO A 122 17.37 -12.82 -18.14
CA PRO A 122 17.78 -11.61 -18.87
C PRO A 122 17.50 -11.63 -20.37
N ASP A 123 17.30 -12.81 -20.95
CA ASP A 123 16.95 -13.02 -22.36
C ASP A 123 15.43 -12.87 -22.65
N PHE A 124 14.61 -12.65 -21.61
CA PHE A 124 13.19 -12.38 -21.77
C PHE A 124 12.94 -11.06 -22.50
N ARG A 125 11.96 -11.02 -23.41
CA ARG A 125 11.52 -9.79 -24.09
C ARG A 125 10.13 -9.38 -23.59
N PRO A 126 9.93 -8.18 -23.02
CA PRO A 126 8.58 -7.65 -22.76
C PRO A 126 7.92 -7.26 -24.08
N GLY A 127 6.65 -7.66 -24.32
CA GLY A 127 5.92 -7.35 -25.58
C GLY A 127 5.10 -8.49 -26.15
#